data_AF-A0A378W0C4-F1
#
_entry.id   AF-A0A378W0C4-F1
#
_cell.length_a   1.000
_cell.length_b   1.000
_cell.length_c   1.000
_cell.angle_alpha   90.00
_cell.angle_beta   90.00
_cell.angle_gamma   90.00
#
_symmetry.space_group_name_H-M   'P 1'
#
loop_
_entity.id
_entity.type
_entity.pdbx_description
1 polymer ?
#
loop_
_entity_poly.entity_id
_entity_poly.type
_entity_poly.pdbx_seq_one_letter_code
_entity_poly.pdbx_strand_id
1 'polypeptide(L)'
;MYAVQLFGKKRWQLTAPDFPMPLYMQQTKDTDISIPEHIDMDIILEAGDVLYIPRGWWHRPIPLGCETFHFAVGTFPPNGYNYLEWLMKKFPTIESLRHSFSDWEQDRTRINDTAAQIAAMIADPVNYEAFSEDFLGKERTDTAFHLEQFANPNATPLSDDVRLRLNANNLDTLEKGYLIGNGMKISVDELGKKC
;
A
#
# COMPACT_ATOMS: atom_id res chain seq x y z
N MET A 1 4.28 7.31 -8.33
CA MET A 1 5.32 6.45 -8.93
C MET A 1 6.59 7.28 -9.03
N TYR A 2 7.76 6.67 -8.93
CA TYR A 2 9.03 7.28 -9.32
C TYR A 2 9.55 6.62 -10.58
N ALA A 3 9.95 7.40 -11.57
CA ALA A 3 10.73 6.96 -12.70
C ALA A 3 12.20 7.29 -12.44
N VAL A 4 13.04 6.26 -12.29
CA VAL A 4 14.49 6.39 -12.08
C VAL A 4 15.19 6.04 -13.38
N GLN A 5 15.82 7.02 -14.02
CA GLN A 5 16.52 6.81 -15.28
C GLN A 5 17.93 6.26 -15.00
N LEU A 6 18.22 5.06 -15.47
CA LEU A 6 19.47 4.36 -15.15
C LEU A 6 20.48 4.41 -16.29
N PHE A 7 20.01 4.49 -17.53
CA PHE A 7 20.87 4.46 -18.70
C PHE A 7 20.22 5.19 -19.88
N GLY A 8 21.01 5.93 -20.67
CA GLY A 8 20.51 6.69 -21.81
C GLY A 8 19.61 7.86 -21.41
N LYS A 9 18.80 8.36 -22.36
CA LYS A 9 17.93 9.52 -22.16
C LYS A 9 16.49 9.22 -22.57
N LYS A 10 15.53 9.87 -21.93
CA LYS A 10 14.11 9.77 -22.30
C LYS A 10 13.38 11.08 -22.04
N ARG A 11 12.55 11.51 -23.00
CA ARG A 11 11.67 12.67 -22.82
C ARG A 11 10.41 12.23 -22.09
N TRP A 12 9.99 12.97 -21.09
CA TRP A 12 8.80 12.73 -20.29
C TRP A 12 7.87 13.91 -20.40
N GLN A 13 6.65 13.65 -20.85
CA GLN A 13 5.57 14.61 -20.83
C GLN A 13 4.56 14.22 -19.76
N LEU A 14 4.18 15.15 -18.90
CA LEU A 14 3.19 14.93 -17.86
C LEU A 14 2.05 15.93 -18.01
N THR A 15 0.85 15.46 -17.71
CA THR A 15 -0.35 16.29 -17.67
C THR A 15 -1.17 15.97 -16.42
N ALA A 16 -1.70 17.01 -15.79
CA ALA A 16 -2.56 16.90 -14.62
C ALA A 16 -3.80 16.03 -14.94
N PRO A 17 -4.31 15.28 -13.96
CA PRO A 17 -5.50 14.46 -14.16
C PRO A 17 -6.78 15.31 -14.21
N ASP A 18 -7.68 15.01 -15.15
CA ASP A 18 -9.07 15.48 -15.12
C ASP A 18 -9.90 14.76 -14.05
N PHE A 19 -9.50 13.54 -13.70
CA PHE A 19 -10.12 12.73 -12.65
C PHE A 19 -9.16 12.61 -11.45
N PRO A 20 -9.39 13.38 -10.36
CA PRO A 20 -8.42 13.48 -9.28
C PRO A 20 -8.36 12.18 -8.47
N MET A 21 -7.13 11.78 -8.13
CA MET A 21 -6.85 10.71 -7.15
C MET A 21 -7.54 9.36 -7.45
N PRO A 22 -7.42 8.81 -8.68
CA PRO A 22 -8.06 7.53 -9.03
C PRO A 22 -7.55 6.40 -8.14
N LEU A 23 -8.47 5.51 -7.79
CA LEU A 23 -8.15 4.21 -7.21
C LEU A 23 -7.70 3.23 -8.30
N TYR A 24 -7.05 2.13 -7.92
CA TYR A 24 -6.42 1.20 -8.88
C TYR A 24 -7.39 0.53 -9.87
N MET A 25 -8.67 0.39 -9.49
CA MET A 25 -9.75 -0.16 -10.31
C MET A 25 -10.43 0.90 -11.21
N GLN A 26 -10.10 2.18 -11.03
CA GLN A 26 -10.63 3.30 -11.83
C GLN A 26 -9.64 3.63 -12.95
N GLN A 27 -9.39 2.65 -13.83
CA GLN A 27 -8.43 2.82 -14.92
C GLN A 27 -9.09 3.53 -16.09
N THR A 28 -8.31 4.31 -16.83
CA THR A 28 -8.79 5.10 -17.96
C THR A 28 -9.42 4.27 -19.08
N LYS A 29 -8.98 3.01 -19.25
CA LYS A 29 -9.60 2.05 -20.20
C LYS A 29 -11.06 1.69 -19.86
N ASP A 30 -11.45 1.88 -18.59
CA ASP A 30 -12.76 1.52 -18.05
C ASP A 30 -13.65 2.77 -17.86
N THR A 31 -13.24 3.92 -18.40
CA THR A 31 -13.91 5.22 -18.24
C THR A 31 -13.89 6.03 -19.53
N ASP A 32 -14.92 6.86 -19.78
CA ASP A 32 -14.98 7.78 -20.93
C ASP A 32 -14.13 9.05 -20.75
N ILE A 33 -12.93 8.92 -20.19
CA ILE A 33 -12.02 10.06 -19.98
C ILE A 33 -11.14 10.23 -21.22
N SER A 34 -11.27 11.39 -21.86
CA SER A 34 -10.41 11.80 -22.98
C SER A 34 -8.97 12.00 -22.53
N ILE A 35 -8.02 11.60 -23.39
CA ILE A 35 -6.59 11.91 -23.17
C ILE A 35 -6.40 13.42 -23.27
N PRO A 36 -5.80 14.08 -22.26
CA PRO A 36 -5.51 15.51 -22.33
C PRO A 36 -4.56 15.85 -23.49
N GLU A 37 -4.85 16.94 -24.18
CA GLU A 37 -4.00 17.42 -25.28
C GLU A 37 -2.87 18.35 -24.81
N HIS A 38 -3.06 19.06 -23.69
CA HIS A 38 -2.06 19.97 -23.13
C HIS A 38 -0.99 19.20 -22.34
N ILE A 39 0.19 19.80 -22.19
CA ILE A 39 1.33 19.26 -21.44
C ILE A 39 1.72 20.26 -20.36
N ASP A 40 1.67 19.84 -19.09
CA ASP A 40 2.05 20.68 -17.94
C ASP A 40 3.56 20.65 -17.67
N MET A 41 4.20 19.52 -17.96
CA MET A 41 5.64 19.34 -17.79
C MET A 41 6.22 18.55 -18.96
N ASP A 42 7.32 19.04 -19.51
CA ASP A 42 8.04 18.39 -20.60
C ASP A 42 9.55 18.47 -20.34
N ILE A 43 10.15 17.33 -19.98
CA ILE A 43 11.54 17.25 -19.52
C ILE A 43 12.26 16.06 -20.16
N ILE A 44 13.60 16.11 -20.20
CA ILE A 44 14.43 14.96 -20.57
C ILE A 44 15.11 14.46 -19.30
N LEU A 45 14.94 13.18 -18.97
CA LEU A 45 15.70 12.53 -17.92
C LEU A 45 16.96 11.89 -18.51
N GLU A 46 18.07 12.06 -17.84
CA GLU A 46 19.37 11.42 -18.08
C GLU A 46 19.69 10.40 -16.98
N ALA A 47 20.73 9.58 -17.19
CA ALA A 47 21.13 8.58 -16.21
C ALA A 47 21.47 9.24 -14.85
N GLY A 48 20.80 8.77 -13.79
CA GLY A 48 20.89 9.33 -12.44
C GLY A 48 19.68 10.17 -12.03
N ASP A 49 18.89 10.65 -12.99
CA ASP A 49 17.71 11.48 -12.69
C ASP A 49 16.54 10.65 -12.15
N VAL A 50 15.77 11.30 -11.27
CA VAL A 50 14.55 10.73 -10.69
C VAL A 50 13.39 11.70 -10.90
N LEU A 51 12.31 11.19 -11.48
CA LEU A 51 11.05 11.92 -11.65
C LEU A 51 9.97 11.30 -10.76
N TYR A 52 9.40 12.11 -9.88
CA TYR A 52 8.18 11.75 -9.18
C TYR A 52 6.95 12.07 -10.04
N ILE A 53 6.10 11.06 -10.23
CA ILE A 53 4.82 11.17 -10.94
C ILE A 53 3.70 10.98 -9.90
N PRO A 54 2.93 12.03 -9.59
CA PRO A 54 1.85 11.92 -8.60
C PRO A 54 0.72 11.02 -9.10
N ARG A 55 -0.09 10.52 -8.16
CA ARG A 55 -1.21 9.60 -8.48
C ARG A 55 -2.19 10.27 -9.45
N GLY A 56 -2.56 9.56 -10.49
CA GLY A 56 -3.51 10.01 -11.52
C GLY A 56 -2.89 10.80 -12.66
N TRP A 57 -1.66 11.30 -12.53
CA TRP A 57 -1.04 12.09 -13.60
C TRP A 57 -0.80 11.26 -14.86
N TRP A 58 -1.25 11.81 -15.98
CA TRP A 58 -0.95 11.29 -17.30
C TRP A 58 0.55 11.44 -17.54
N HIS A 59 1.19 10.43 -18.10
CA HIS A 59 2.61 10.46 -18.39
C HIS A 59 2.91 9.73 -19.70
N ARG A 60 3.74 10.36 -20.52
CA ARG A 60 4.15 9.85 -21.83
C ARG A 60 5.68 9.80 -21.91
N PRO A 61 6.29 8.63 -21.65
CA PRO A 61 7.73 8.44 -21.81
C PRO A 61 8.07 8.19 -23.29
N ILE A 62 8.82 9.10 -23.90
CA ILE A 62 9.16 9.12 -25.33
C ILE A 62 10.65 8.82 -25.51
N PRO A 63 11.03 7.71 -26.20
CA PRO A 63 12.42 7.40 -26.48
C PRO A 63 13.02 8.39 -27.48
N LEU A 64 14.31 8.70 -27.33
CA LEU A 64 15.03 9.69 -28.15
C LEU A 64 15.98 9.04 -29.18
N GLY A 65 15.65 7.83 -29.65
CA GLY A 65 16.46 7.13 -30.66
C GLY A 65 17.79 6.55 -30.14
N CYS A 66 18.00 6.55 -28.82
CA CYS A 66 19.12 5.88 -28.15
C CYS A 66 18.60 4.76 -27.25
N GLU A 67 19.46 3.79 -26.95
CA GLU A 67 19.19 2.80 -25.91
C GLU A 67 18.92 3.51 -24.58
N THR A 68 17.87 3.10 -23.89
CA THR A 68 17.39 3.78 -22.68
C THR A 68 16.75 2.78 -21.72
N PHE A 69 17.03 2.94 -20.42
CA PHE A 69 16.49 2.07 -19.37
C PHE A 69 16.11 2.87 -18.14
N HIS A 70 14.93 2.58 -17.58
CA HIS A 70 14.43 3.21 -16.36
C HIS A 70 13.74 2.16 -15.49
N PHE A 71 13.80 2.36 -14.17
CA PHE A 71 12.95 1.66 -13.22
C PHE A 71 11.72 2.49 -12.88
N ALA A 72 10.56 1.83 -12.82
CA ALA A 72 9.34 2.39 -12.28
C ALA A 72 9.11 1.84 -10.87
N VAL A 73 9.19 2.71 -9.87
CA VAL A 73 8.94 2.36 -8.46
C VAL A 73 7.52 2.81 -8.10
N GLY A 74 6.62 1.85 -7.96
CA GLY A 74 5.25 2.08 -7.50
C GLY A 74 5.19 2.20 -5.99
N THR A 75 4.34 3.11 -5.50
CA THR A 75 4.02 3.26 -4.07
C THR A 75 2.52 3.09 -3.90
N PHE A 76 2.09 2.20 -3.02
CA PHE A 76 0.68 1.85 -2.83
C PHE A 76 0.25 2.04 -1.37
N PRO A 77 0.32 3.27 -0.83
CA PRO A 77 -0.10 3.52 0.54
C PRO A 77 -1.60 3.21 0.71
N PRO A 78 -2.02 2.74 1.90
CA PRO A 78 -3.43 2.51 2.18
C PRO A 78 -4.21 3.82 2.03
N ASN A 79 -5.47 3.70 1.64
CA ASN A 79 -6.39 4.84 1.53
C ASN A 79 -7.73 4.52 2.23
N GLY A 80 -8.62 5.51 2.27
CA GLY A 80 -9.92 5.36 2.93
C GLY A 80 -10.78 4.21 2.40
N TYR A 81 -10.66 3.87 1.10
CA TYR A 81 -11.37 2.71 0.54
C TYR A 81 -10.86 1.39 1.15
N ASN A 82 -9.54 1.22 1.26
CA ASN A 82 -8.96 0.04 1.92
C ASN A 82 -9.34 -0.05 3.39
N TYR A 83 -9.40 1.10 4.09
CA TYR A 83 -9.81 1.14 5.49
C TYR A 83 -11.27 0.68 5.65
N LEU A 84 -12.18 1.19 4.81
CA LEU A 84 -13.59 0.79 4.87
C LEU A 84 -13.80 -0.67 4.47
N GLU A 85 -13.10 -1.17 3.44
CA GLU A 85 -13.13 -2.59 3.07
C GLU A 85 -12.67 -3.50 4.22
N TRP A 86 -11.62 -3.09 4.94
CA TRP A 86 -11.19 -3.79 6.15
C TRP A 86 -12.23 -3.70 7.27
N LEU A 87 -12.79 -2.52 7.50
CA LEU A 87 -13.75 -2.27 8.58
C LEU A 87 -15.08 -3.02 8.37
N MET A 88 -15.49 -3.23 7.12
CA MET A 88 -16.67 -4.03 6.76
C MET A 88 -16.63 -5.44 7.37
N LYS A 89 -15.44 -6.01 7.58
CA LYS A 89 -15.28 -7.32 8.24
C LYS A 89 -15.76 -7.31 9.70
N LYS A 90 -15.82 -6.13 10.32
CA LYS A 90 -16.31 -5.94 11.70
C LYS A 90 -17.79 -5.64 11.77
N PHE A 91 -18.42 -5.19 10.68
CA PHE A 91 -19.84 -4.83 10.67
C PHE A 91 -20.81 -5.93 11.17
N PRO A 92 -20.54 -7.25 11.02
CA PRO A 92 -21.41 -8.28 11.60
C PRO A 92 -21.60 -8.18 13.12
N THR A 93 -20.76 -7.43 13.85
CA THR A 93 -20.96 -7.19 15.29
C THR A 93 -22.14 -6.27 15.58
N ILE A 94 -22.52 -5.40 14.63
CA ILE A 94 -23.67 -4.49 14.74
C ILE A 94 -24.95 -5.31 14.62
N GLU A 95 -25.77 -5.30 15.68
CA GLU A 95 -27.00 -6.09 15.72
C GLU A 95 -28.01 -5.66 14.66
N SER A 96 -28.19 -4.36 14.47
CA SER A 96 -29.13 -3.81 13.50
C SER A 96 -28.88 -4.26 12.06
N LEU A 97 -27.63 -4.61 11.70
CA LEU A 97 -27.27 -5.16 10.39
C LEU A 97 -27.62 -6.64 10.21
N ARG A 98 -27.90 -7.38 11.28
CA ARG A 98 -28.21 -8.82 11.22
C ARG A 98 -29.67 -9.12 10.91
N HIS A 99 -30.55 -8.12 11.02
CA HIS A 99 -31.97 -8.28 10.72
C HIS A 99 -32.23 -8.21 9.21
N SER A 100 -33.16 -9.05 8.72
CA SER A 100 -33.63 -8.98 7.34
C SER A 100 -34.30 -7.64 7.05
N PHE A 101 -34.07 -7.10 5.86
CA PHE A 101 -34.79 -5.92 5.36
C PHE A 101 -36.19 -6.32 4.86
N SER A 102 -37.15 -5.41 5.03
CA SER A 102 -38.52 -5.53 4.54
C SER A 102 -38.91 -4.34 3.67
N ASP A 103 -39.06 -3.16 4.29
CA ASP A 103 -39.31 -1.90 3.61
C ASP A 103 -38.67 -0.73 4.37
N TRP A 104 -38.51 0.39 3.67
CA TRP A 104 -37.83 1.57 4.20
C TRP A 104 -38.41 2.06 5.54
N GLU A 105 -39.73 2.10 5.71
CA GLU A 105 -40.33 2.67 6.91
C GLU A 105 -40.11 1.76 8.13
N GLN A 106 -40.10 0.44 7.91
CA GLN A 106 -39.79 -0.54 8.95
C GLN A 106 -38.30 -0.63 9.28
N ASP A 107 -37.43 -0.39 8.29
CA ASP A 107 -35.99 -0.54 8.43
C ASP A 107 -35.25 0.74 8.83
N ARG A 108 -35.82 1.94 8.57
CA ARG A 108 -35.11 3.22 8.75
C ARG A 108 -34.50 3.40 10.14
N THR A 109 -35.16 2.92 11.19
CA THR A 109 -34.63 3.00 12.56
C THR A 109 -33.37 2.16 12.72
N ARG A 110 -33.35 0.93 12.19
CA ARG A 110 -32.17 0.06 12.19
C ARG A 110 -31.06 0.59 11.28
N ILE A 111 -31.42 1.18 10.14
CA ILE A 111 -30.46 1.81 9.22
C ILE A 111 -29.78 3.00 9.89
N ASN A 112 -30.53 3.86 10.57
CA ASN A 112 -29.97 5.02 11.30
C ASN A 112 -29.07 4.59 12.46
N ASP A 113 -29.49 3.57 13.22
CA ASP A 113 -28.65 3.00 14.28
C ASP A 113 -27.33 2.43 13.72
N THR A 114 -27.43 1.64 12.64
CA THR A 114 -26.27 1.11 11.92
C THR A 114 -25.33 2.23 11.47
N ALA A 115 -25.87 3.31 10.88
CA ALA A 115 -25.07 4.44 10.43
C ALA A 115 -24.30 5.10 11.58
N ALA A 116 -24.95 5.29 12.73
CA ALA A 116 -24.32 5.85 13.92
C ALA A 116 -23.19 4.94 14.45
N GLN A 117 -23.42 3.62 14.52
CA GLN A 117 -22.41 2.67 14.97
C GLN A 117 -21.22 2.60 13.99
N ILE A 118 -21.46 2.54 12.68
CA ILE A 118 -20.40 2.56 11.67
C ILE A 118 -19.60 3.85 11.74
N ALA A 119 -20.26 5.01 11.90
CA ALA A 119 -19.56 6.29 12.03
C ALA A 119 -18.62 6.32 13.25
N ALA A 120 -19.08 5.78 14.38
CA ALA A 120 -18.24 5.63 15.58
C ALA A 120 -17.04 4.69 15.32
N MET A 121 -17.25 3.57 14.63
CA MET A 121 -16.17 2.63 14.30
C MET A 121 -15.14 3.23 13.33
N ILE A 122 -15.57 4.03 12.35
CA ILE A 122 -14.69 4.73 11.41
C ILE A 122 -13.78 5.70 12.15
N ALA A 123 -14.34 6.47 13.09
CA ALA A 123 -13.64 7.50 13.85
C ALA A 123 -12.84 6.95 15.06
N ASP A 124 -12.90 5.64 15.31
CA ASP A 124 -12.18 5.00 16.42
C ASP A 124 -10.69 4.84 16.10
N PRO A 125 -9.78 5.50 16.85
CA PRO A 125 -8.34 5.39 16.62
C PRO A 125 -7.80 3.97 16.81
N VAL A 126 -8.45 3.12 17.62
CA VAL A 126 -8.06 1.72 17.79
C VAL A 126 -8.29 0.93 16.52
N ASN A 127 -9.40 1.20 15.81
CA ASN A 127 -9.67 0.57 14.52
C ASN A 127 -8.70 1.08 13.44
N TYR A 128 -8.36 2.36 13.45
CA TYR A 128 -7.37 2.92 12.52
C TYR A 128 -5.98 2.29 12.70
N GLU A 129 -5.53 2.13 13.94
CA GLU A 129 -4.25 1.49 14.23
C GLU A 129 -4.27 0.00 13.84
N ALA A 130 -5.31 -0.73 14.22
CA ALA A 130 -5.45 -2.14 13.86
C ALA A 130 -5.52 -2.36 12.33
N PHE A 131 -6.14 -1.44 11.58
CA PHE A 131 -6.10 -1.45 10.12
C PHE A 131 -4.68 -1.22 9.60
N SER A 132 -3.96 -0.25 10.16
CA SER A 132 -2.59 0.06 9.75
C SER A 132 -1.67 -1.14 9.96
N GLU A 133 -1.80 -1.83 11.10
CA GLU A 133 -1.06 -3.07 11.40
C GLU A 133 -1.43 -4.21 10.42
N ASP A 134 -2.73 -4.43 10.16
CA ASP A 134 -3.19 -5.46 9.21
C ASP A 134 -2.71 -5.18 7.78
N PHE A 135 -2.74 -3.93 7.35
CA PHE A 135 -2.30 -3.53 6.01
C PHE A 135 -0.79 -3.74 5.85
N LEU A 136 0.02 -3.29 6.81
CA LEU A 136 1.46 -3.54 6.83
C LEU A 136 1.78 -5.04 6.86
N GLY A 137 1.01 -5.82 7.62
CA GLY A 137 1.18 -7.28 7.70
C GLY A 137 0.96 -8.02 6.39
N LYS A 138 0.22 -7.44 5.44
CA LYS A 138 0.00 -8.00 4.10
C LYS A 138 1.16 -7.74 3.14
N GLU A 139 2.03 -6.78 3.43
CA GLU A 139 3.27 -6.57 2.67
C GLU A 139 4.30 -7.66 3.00
N ARG A 140 3.99 -8.88 2.56
CA ARG A 140 4.85 -10.04 2.76
C ARG A 140 5.97 -10.01 1.74
N THR A 141 7.17 -10.29 2.21
CA THR A 141 8.30 -10.65 1.37
C THR A 141 8.19 -12.13 1.02
N ASP A 142 8.13 -12.46 -0.27
CA ASP A 142 8.23 -13.84 -0.74
C ASP A 142 9.67 -14.34 -0.60
N THR A 143 10.03 -14.75 0.61
CA THR A 143 11.29 -15.45 0.88
C THR A 143 11.02 -16.91 1.15
N ALA A 144 11.71 -17.79 0.43
CA ALA A 144 11.67 -19.21 0.72
C ALA A 144 12.17 -19.47 2.15
N PHE A 145 11.48 -20.35 2.88
CA PHE A 145 12.00 -20.84 4.15
C PHE A 145 13.28 -21.64 3.89
N HIS A 146 14.34 -21.34 4.64
CA HIS A 146 15.60 -22.07 4.54
C HIS A 146 15.50 -23.40 5.31
N LEU A 147 14.60 -24.28 4.87
CA LEU A 147 14.25 -25.53 5.57
C LEU A 147 15.46 -26.44 5.77
N GLU A 148 16.40 -26.45 4.84
CA GLU A 148 17.64 -27.22 4.97
C GLU A 148 18.47 -26.78 6.18
N GLN A 149 18.45 -25.50 6.54
CA GLN A 149 19.20 -24.97 7.67
C GLN A 149 18.43 -25.10 9.00
N PHE A 150 17.10 -24.94 8.96
CA PHE A 150 16.28 -24.79 10.18
C PHE A 150 15.34 -25.96 10.47
N ALA A 151 15.16 -26.90 9.53
CA ALA A 151 14.29 -28.07 9.69
C ALA A 151 15.02 -29.41 9.47
N ASN A 152 16.33 -29.39 9.18
CA ASN A 152 17.17 -30.59 9.12
C ASN A 152 17.91 -30.77 10.46
N PRO A 153 17.69 -31.88 11.19
CA PRO A 153 18.40 -32.13 12.45
C PRO A 153 19.91 -32.33 12.27
N ASN A 154 20.37 -32.59 11.06
CA ASN A 154 21.78 -32.74 10.71
C ASN A 154 22.38 -31.47 10.08
N ALA A 155 21.67 -30.34 10.10
CA ALA A 155 22.20 -29.08 9.58
C ALA A 155 23.44 -28.62 10.36
N THR A 156 24.41 -28.07 9.66
CA THR A 156 25.56 -27.40 10.30
C THR A 156 25.04 -26.21 11.12
N PRO A 157 25.47 -26.02 12.38
CA PRO A 157 25.13 -24.84 13.15
C PRO A 157 25.50 -23.55 12.40
N LEU A 158 24.72 -22.49 12.61
CA LEU A 158 25.07 -21.17 12.10
C LEU A 158 26.41 -20.72 12.73
N SER A 159 27.28 -20.12 11.91
CA SER A 159 28.51 -19.49 12.42
C SER A 159 28.17 -18.35 13.37
N ASP A 160 29.02 -18.11 14.37
CA ASP A 160 28.91 -16.97 15.28
C ASP A 160 29.01 -15.63 14.55
N ASP A 161 29.63 -15.61 13.36
CA ASP A 161 29.76 -14.42 12.51
C ASP A 161 28.56 -14.19 11.57
N VAL A 162 27.51 -15.02 11.65
CA VAL A 162 26.33 -14.88 10.79
C VAL A 162 25.61 -13.57 11.10
N ARG A 163 25.22 -12.85 10.04
CA ARG A 163 24.36 -11.68 10.17
C ARG A 163 22.93 -12.08 9.89
N LEU A 164 22.05 -11.81 10.86
CA LEU A 164 20.61 -11.96 10.70
C LEU A 164 20.00 -10.60 10.35
N ARG A 165 19.00 -10.62 9.47
CA ARG A 165 18.18 -9.45 9.16
C ARG A 165 16.73 -9.84 9.34
N LEU A 166 15.96 -9.00 10.04
CA LEU A 166 14.53 -9.18 10.08
C LEU A 166 13.94 -8.94 8.69
N ASN A 167 13.09 -9.86 8.26
CA ASN A 167 12.40 -9.77 6.99
C ASN A 167 11.15 -8.87 7.13
N ALA A 168 11.39 -7.59 7.33
CA ALA A 168 10.38 -6.54 7.44
C ALA A 168 10.67 -5.44 6.42
N ASN A 169 9.63 -5.01 5.70
CA ASN A 169 9.73 -3.95 4.69
C ASN A 169 9.57 -2.54 5.27
N ASN A 170 8.99 -2.44 6.47
CA ASN A 170 8.68 -1.19 7.14
C ASN A 170 9.11 -1.29 8.62
N LEU A 171 9.76 -0.23 9.13
CA LEU A 171 10.26 -0.13 10.50
C LEU A 171 9.59 0.99 11.32
N ASP A 172 8.54 1.63 10.80
CA ASP A 172 7.87 2.78 11.42
C ASP A 172 7.21 2.43 12.77
N THR A 173 7.02 1.13 13.03
CA THR A 173 6.47 0.62 14.30
C THR A 173 7.53 0.44 15.39
N LEU A 174 8.83 0.54 15.05
CA LEU A 174 9.94 0.29 15.98
C LEU A 174 9.90 1.20 17.21
N GLU A 175 9.60 2.49 17.01
CA GLU A 175 9.45 3.47 18.08
C GLU A 175 8.28 3.12 19.02
N LYS A 176 7.26 2.41 18.51
CA LYS A 176 6.15 1.88 19.30
C LYS A 176 6.50 0.58 20.05
N GLY A 177 7.73 0.09 19.93
CA GLY A 177 8.22 -1.10 20.63
C GLY A 177 7.82 -2.43 19.97
N TYR A 178 7.46 -2.42 18.68
CA TYR A 178 7.21 -3.64 17.94
C TYR A 178 7.57 -3.50 16.46
N LEU A 179 7.71 -4.62 15.77
CA LEU A 179 7.87 -4.70 14.32
C LEU A 179 6.81 -5.65 13.75
N ILE A 180 6.46 -5.44 12.48
CA ILE A 180 5.57 -6.34 11.75
C ILE A 180 6.37 -6.98 10.62
N GLY A 181 6.55 -8.31 10.70
CA GLY A 181 7.22 -9.10 9.67
C GLY A 181 6.31 -10.22 9.19
N ASN A 182 6.02 -10.26 7.89
CA ASN A 182 5.18 -11.29 7.25
C ASN A 182 3.83 -11.56 7.95
N GLY A 183 3.18 -10.51 8.44
CA GLY A 183 1.89 -10.57 9.13
C GLY A 183 1.96 -10.90 10.63
N MET A 184 3.17 -11.04 11.18
CA MET A 184 3.37 -11.29 12.60
C MET A 184 3.94 -10.06 13.30
N LYS A 185 3.28 -9.67 14.40
CA LYS A 185 3.76 -8.63 15.30
C LYS A 185 4.81 -9.22 16.25
N ILE A 186 5.99 -8.61 16.29
CA ILE A 186 7.14 -9.03 17.11
C ILE A 186 7.48 -7.87 18.04
N SER A 187 7.38 -8.06 19.34
CA SER A 187 7.78 -7.05 20.33
C SER A 187 9.29 -6.86 20.33
N VAL A 188 9.74 -5.61 20.48
CA VAL A 188 11.16 -5.23 20.47
C VAL A 188 11.50 -4.54 21.79
N ASP A 189 12.61 -4.94 22.39
CA ASP A 189 13.14 -4.34 23.62
C ASP A 189 14.02 -3.12 23.35
N GLU A 190 14.53 -2.48 24.41
CA GLU A 190 15.39 -1.29 24.29
C GLU A 190 16.74 -1.55 23.61
N LEU A 191 17.20 -2.81 23.55
CA LEU A 191 18.40 -3.17 22.81
C LEU A 191 18.10 -3.24 21.31
N GLY A 192 17.00 -3.90 20.94
CA GLY A 192 16.57 -4.05 19.56
C GLY A 192 16.14 -2.74 18.88
N LYS A 193 15.81 -1.70 19.65
CA LYS A 193 15.56 -0.34 19.12
C LYS A 193 16.82 0.40 18.68
N LYS A 194 18.01 -0.01 19.12
CA LYS A 194 19.28 0.68 18.84
C LYS A 194 19.96 0.28 17.53
N CYS A 195 19.22 -0.39 16.63
CA CYS A 195 19.69 -0.85 15.33
C CYS A 195 20.26 0.29 14.46
#